data_AF-A0A7L4TJJ3-F1
#
_entry.id   AF-A0A7L4TJJ3-F1
#
_cell.length_a   1.000
_cell.length_b   1.000
_cell.length_c   1.000
_cell.angle_alpha   90.00
_cell.angle_beta   90.00
_cell.angle_gamma   90.00
#
_symmetry.space_group_name_H-M   'P 1'
#
loop_
_entity.id
_entity.type
_entity.pdbx_description
1 polymer ?
#
loop_
_entity_poly.entity_id
_entity_poly.type
_entity_poly.pdbx_seq_one_letter_code
_entity_poly.pdbx_strand_id
1 'polypeptide(L)'
;MYTSRLKPELDLKKSLTPSEYTNLFGDPFWTLPGNSKAKSIYWQMDDKQKAEMLKANYIKMIEKGRQRNWNHAADNLQWWLDGSGFTKIIDFKWLRSQREVLVAENFNIERFEERLNDKKLDQLLKNEGDYIDYENELQRQFTAGIFGELYYMSGTSVITSASNLKITRRKDSFVLSGTIIHTWWDRYDWHKGAHAYIFGFGYVGDSDALLVEKYCGAKPFDMRSTWKQNFNVTFQKESSGNLNIKLR
;
A
#
# COMPACT_ATOMS: atom_id res chain seq x y z
N MET A 1 -57.71 24.18 8.89
CA MET A 1 -56.40 24.86 9.00
C MET A 1 -55.40 23.87 9.58
N TYR A 2 -54.56 23.27 8.75
CA TYR A 2 -53.42 22.47 9.21
C TYR A 2 -52.28 23.44 9.54
N THR A 3 -52.01 23.63 10.82
CA THR A 3 -50.81 24.35 11.27
C THR A 3 -49.61 23.41 11.08
N SER A 4 -48.85 23.63 10.00
CA SER A 4 -47.54 23.03 9.83
C SER A 4 -46.62 23.57 10.93
N ARG A 5 -46.38 22.77 11.97
CA ARG A 5 -45.26 22.99 12.88
C ARG A 5 -43.99 22.76 12.08
N LEU A 6 -43.41 23.84 11.56
CA LEU A 6 -42.01 23.88 11.18
C LEU A 6 -41.22 23.39 12.40
N LYS A 7 -40.62 22.20 12.29
CA LYS A 7 -39.60 21.76 13.25
C LYS A 7 -38.52 22.84 13.23
N PRO A 8 -38.10 23.38 14.38
CA PRO A 8 -36.95 24.26 14.39
C PRO A 8 -35.78 23.46 13.82
N GLU A 9 -35.13 23.99 12.79
CA GLU A 9 -33.77 23.58 12.41
C GLU A 9 -32.91 23.82 13.65
N LEU A 10 -32.81 22.77 14.48
CA LEU A 10 -31.84 22.75 15.54
C LEU A 10 -30.50 22.85 14.83
N ASP A 11 -29.76 23.93 15.08
CA ASP A 11 -28.40 24.08 14.62
C ASP A 11 -27.54 23.03 15.34
N LEU A 12 -27.65 21.77 14.89
CA LEU A 12 -27.06 20.58 15.52
C LEU A 12 -25.55 20.76 15.71
N LYS A 13 -24.92 21.61 14.89
CA LYS A 13 -23.52 22.06 15.00
C LYS A 13 -23.18 22.78 16.30
N LYS A 14 -24.12 23.52 16.90
CA LYS A 14 -23.92 24.22 18.17
C LYS A 14 -24.09 23.33 19.41
N SER A 15 -24.55 22.10 19.24
CA SER A 15 -24.87 21.18 20.34
C SER A 15 -23.72 20.24 20.74
N LEU A 16 -22.64 20.22 19.97
CA LEU A 16 -21.46 19.38 20.16
C LEU A 16 -20.21 20.26 20.29
N THR A 17 -19.41 19.98 21.31
CA THR A 17 -18.05 20.53 21.42
C THR A 17 -17.14 19.89 20.37
N PRO A 18 -16.03 20.56 19.97
CA PRO A 18 -15.09 20.01 18.99
C PRO A 18 -14.55 18.62 19.33
N SER A 19 -14.41 18.28 20.62
CA SER A 19 -13.98 16.95 21.08
C SER A 19 -15.07 15.88 20.95
N GLU A 20 -16.35 16.25 21.10
CA GLU A 20 -17.49 15.35 20.87
C GLU A 20 -17.68 15.06 19.36
N TYR A 21 -17.27 15.99 18.49
CA TYR A 21 -17.32 15.86 17.04
C TYR A 21 -16.38 14.79 16.47
N THR A 22 -15.27 14.55 17.15
CA THR A 22 -14.15 13.77 16.60
C THR A 22 -14.00 12.37 17.19
N ASN A 23 -14.94 11.93 18.04
CA ASN A 23 -14.96 10.59 18.62
C ASN A 23 -16.25 9.85 18.23
N LEU A 24 -16.58 9.87 16.93
CA LEU A 24 -17.82 9.31 16.41
C LEU A 24 -17.89 7.79 16.63
N PHE A 25 -16.78 7.07 16.48
CA PHE A 25 -16.77 5.61 16.48
C PHE A 25 -16.26 4.98 17.79
N GLY A 26 -15.47 5.69 18.58
CA GLY A 26 -14.85 5.15 19.80
C GLY A 26 -13.63 4.28 19.51
N ASP A 27 -13.08 3.70 20.58
CA ASP A 27 -11.96 2.78 20.53
C ASP A 27 -12.36 1.42 21.14
N PRO A 28 -12.85 0.47 20.33
CA PRO A 28 -13.35 -0.80 20.83
C PRO A 28 -12.27 -1.67 21.50
N PHE A 29 -11.00 -1.50 21.13
CA PHE A 29 -9.91 -2.29 21.71
C PHE A 29 -9.56 -1.83 23.13
N TRP A 30 -9.67 -0.54 23.41
CA TRP A 30 -9.48 0.04 24.74
C TRP A 30 -10.78 0.23 25.50
N THR A 31 -11.88 -0.38 25.05
CA THR A 31 -13.21 -0.25 25.64
C THR A 31 -13.68 1.20 25.80
N LEU A 32 -13.18 2.13 24.97
CA LEU A 32 -13.67 3.50 24.96
C LEU A 32 -14.89 3.58 24.06
N PRO A 33 -16.10 3.75 24.61
CA PRO A 33 -17.28 3.89 23.77
C PRO A 33 -17.15 5.16 22.93
N GLY A 34 -17.56 5.06 21.66
CA GLY A 34 -17.78 6.24 20.82
C GLY A 34 -18.81 7.14 21.48
N ASN A 35 -18.75 8.44 21.21
CA ASN A 35 -19.66 9.38 21.86
C ASN A 35 -21.11 9.11 21.40
N SER A 36 -21.96 8.60 22.31
CA SER A 36 -23.34 8.21 22.01
C SER A 36 -24.20 9.37 21.52
N LYS A 37 -23.96 10.58 22.06
CA LYS A 37 -24.61 11.82 21.62
C LYS A 37 -24.17 12.20 20.21
N ALA A 38 -22.87 12.10 19.91
CA ALA A 38 -22.33 12.34 18.57
C ALA A 38 -22.91 11.36 17.54
N LYS A 39 -23.01 10.06 17.87
CA LYS A 39 -23.68 9.05 17.02
C LYS A 39 -25.15 9.39 16.79
N SER A 40 -25.90 9.73 17.84
CA SER A 40 -27.32 10.08 17.73
C SER A 40 -27.56 11.27 16.80
N ILE A 41 -26.68 12.28 16.86
CA ILE A 41 -26.72 13.45 15.99
C ILE A 41 -26.33 13.09 14.56
N TYR A 42 -25.26 12.28 14.38
CA TYR A 42 -24.82 11.80 13.07
C TYR A 42 -25.94 11.10 12.29
N TRP A 43 -26.75 10.28 12.95
CA TRP A 43 -27.87 9.59 12.29
C TRP A 43 -28.98 10.53 11.79
N GLN A 44 -29.09 11.73 12.37
CA GLN A 44 -30.09 12.74 12.00
C GLN A 44 -29.59 13.73 10.94
N MET A 45 -28.29 13.72 10.65
CA MET A 45 -27.65 14.61 9.69
C MET A 45 -27.92 14.19 8.24
N ASP A 46 -27.95 15.19 7.35
CA ASP A 46 -27.86 14.95 5.92
C ASP A 46 -26.46 14.46 5.52
N ASP A 47 -26.32 13.95 4.29
CA ASP A 47 -25.06 13.38 3.81
C ASP A 47 -23.88 14.37 3.83
N LYS A 48 -24.13 15.66 3.56
CA LYS A 48 -23.08 16.68 3.52
C LYS A 48 -22.58 16.98 4.93
N GLN A 49 -23.51 17.10 5.89
CA GLN A 49 -23.19 17.27 7.31
C GLN A 49 -22.44 16.05 7.86
N LYS A 50 -22.84 14.84 7.48
CA LYS A 50 -22.11 13.60 7.82
C LYS A 50 -20.69 13.62 7.28
N ALA A 51 -20.51 13.99 6.01
CA ALA A 51 -19.20 14.08 5.39
C ALA A 51 -18.26 15.07 6.11
N GLU A 52 -18.77 16.23 6.53
CA GLU A 52 -17.99 17.21 7.30
C GLU A 52 -17.55 16.66 8.66
N MET A 53 -18.43 15.93 9.34
CA MET A 53 -18.12 15.27 10.61
C MET A 53 -17.09 14.14 10.42
N LEU A 54 -17.23 13.34 9.37
CA LEU A 54 -16.28 12.28 9.01
C LEU A 54 -14.91 12.84 8.66
N LYS A 55 -14.83 13.95 7.92
CA LYS A 55 -13.57 14.66 7.63
C LYS A 55 -12.84 15.04 8.92
N ALA A 56 -13.55 15.57 9.91
CA ALA A 56 -12.95 15.89 11.21
C ALA A 56 -12.42 14.63 11.93
N ASN A 57 -13.12 13.51 11.80
CA ASN A 57 -12.70 12.22 12.35
C ASN A 57 -11.45 11.66 11.65
N TYR A 58 -11.35 11.76 10.32
CA TYR A 58 -10.14 11.40 9.56
C TYR A 58 -8.92 12.24 9.95
N ILE A 59 -9.10 13.54 10.23
CA ILE A 59 -8.02 14.39 10.74
C ILE A 59 -7.48 13.85 12.08
N LYS A 60 -8.35 13.38 12.97
CA LYS A 60 -7.91 12.71 14.21
C LYS A 60 -7.23 11.38 13.97
N MET A 61 -7.65 10.61 12.97
CA MET A 61 -6.96 9.37 12.56
C MET A 61 -5.53 9.66 12.13
N ILE A 62 -5.33 10.72 11.33
CA ILE A 62 -4.00 11.17 10.89
C ILE A 62 -3.13 11.56 12.09
N GLU A 63 -3.65 12.36 13.02
CA GLU A 63 -2.94 12.74 14.26
C GLU A 63 -2.54 11.49 15.07
N LYS A 64 -3.44 10.53 15.22
CA LYS A 64 -3.20 9.29 15.98
C LYS A 64 -2.22 8.35 15.27
N GLY A 65 -2.27 8.26 13.94
CA GLY A 65 -1.29 7.53 13.14
C GLY A 65 0.11 8.06 13.38
N ARG A 66 0.29 9.39 13.33
CA ARG A 66 1.57 10.05 13.63
C ARG A 66 2.04 9.79 15.07
N GLN A 67 1.14 9.81 16.05
CA GLN A 67 1.47 9.46 17.45
C GLN A 67 1.97 8.02 17.62
N ARG A 68 1.58 7.09 16.72
CA ARG A 68 2.04 5.70 16.68
C ARG A 68 3.25 5.49 15.77
N ASN A 69 3.82 6.58 15.24
CA ASN A 69 4.89 6.55 14.23
C ASN A 69 4.47 5.84 12.92
N TRP A 70 3.18 5.83 12.61
CA TRP A 70 2.63 5.33 11.34
C TRP A 70 2.47 6.49 10.36
N ASN A 71 3.61 7.08 10.00
CA ASN A 71 3.66 8.30 9.20
C ASN A 71 3.26 8.09 7.74
N HIS A 72 3.61 6.97 7.11
CA HIS A 72 3.23 6.67 5.73
C HIS A 72 1.74 6.41 5.58
N ALA A 73 1.12 5.66 6.50
CA ALA A 73 -0.33 5.50 6.49
C ALA A 73 -1.04 6.85 6.72
N ALA A 74 -0.58 7.63 7.69
CA ALA A 74 -1.14 8.95 7.99
C ALA A 74 -0.98 9.94 6.81
N ASP A 75 0.17 9.93 6.13
CA ASP A 75 0.45 10.82 5.01
C ASP A 75 -0.28 10.42 3.72
N ASN A 76 -0.64 9.15 3.56
CA ASN A 76 -1.52 8.71 2.48
C ASN A 76 -2.98 9.09 2.76
N LEU A 77 -3.45 8.91 3.99
CA LEU A 77 -4.78 9.37 4.39
C LEU A 77 -4.91 10.90 4.28
N GLN A 78 -3.88 11.66 4.67
CA GLN A 78 -3.82 13.11 4.46
C GLN A 78 -3.86 13.47 2.97
N TRP A 79 -3.07 12.77 2.14
CA TRP A 79 -3.03 13.04 0.69
C TRP A 79 -4.37 12.79 0.00
N TRP A 80 -5.08 11.73 0.40
CA TRP A 80 -6.46 11.48 0.00
C TRP A 80 -7.37 12.63 0.43
N LEU A 81 -7.30 13.03 1.70
CA LEU A 81 -8.18 14.05 2.29
C LEU A 81 -7.97 15.44 1.69
N ASP A 82 -6.74 15.77 1.31
CA ASP A 82 -6.38 17.01 0.64
C ASP A 82 -6.92 17.08 -0.80
N GLY A 83 -7.38 15.95 -1.36
CA GLY A 83 -8.05 15.93 -2.65
C GLY A 83 -7.11 16.08 -3.85
N SER A 84 -5.83 15.79 -3.65
CA SER A 84 -4.77 15.93 -4.65
C SER A 84 -5.09 15.14 -5.93
N GLY A 85 -5.42 13.85 -5.79
CA GLY A 85 -5.63 12.92 -6.91
C GLY A 85 -4.37 12.61 -7.73
N PHE A 86 -3.26 13.32 -7.49
CA PHE A 86 -1.98 13.04 -8.15
C PHE A 86 -1.33 11.78 -7.58
N THR A 87 -0.60 11.08 -8.45
CA THR A 87 0.20 9.92 -8.05
C THR A 87 1.19 10.30 -6.96
N LYS A 88 1.16 9.57 -5.85
CA LYS A 88 2.11 9.73 -4.75
C LYS A 88 3.28 8.76 -4.93
N ILE A 89 4.49 9.28 -4.88
CA ILE A 89 5.71 8.46 -4.90
C ILE A 89 6.04 8.04 -3.46
N ILE A 90 6.07 6.74 -3.21
CA ILE A 90 6.38 6.16 -1.91
C ILE A 90 7.89 5.88 -1.84
N ASP A 91 8.52 6.17 -0.70
CA ASP A 91 9.93 5.86 -0.50
C ASP A 91 10.17 4.35 -0.58
N PHE A 92 11.00 3.93 -1.54
CA PHE A 92 11.31 2.53 -1.73
C PHE A 92 12.08 1.94 -0.55
N LYS A 93 12.85 2.74 0.20
CA LYS A 93 13.62 2.23 1.33
C LYS A 93 12.69 1.80 2.47
N TRP A 94 11.67 2.61 2.77
CA TRP A 94 10.62 2.22 3.70
C TRP A 94 9.80 1.04 3.18
N LEU A 95 9.43 1.01 1.89
CA LEU A 95 8.71 -0.15 1.33
C LEU A 95 9.51 -1.45 1.50
N ARG A 96 10.80 -1.44 1.17
CA ARG A 96 11.67 -2.62 1.30
C ARG A 96 11.98 -3.01 2.74
N SER A 97 11.68 -2.16 3.73
CA SER A 97 11.76 -2.54 5.14
C SER A 97 10.51 -3.30 5.60
N GLN A 98 9.42 -3.28 4.83
CA GLN A 98 8.23 -4.08 5.09
C GLN A 98 8.46 -5.53 4.65
N ARG A 99 8.16 -6.47 5.55
CA ARG A 99 8.40 -7.90 5.34
C ARG A 99 7.70 -8.42 4.09
N GLU A 100 6.45 -8.02 3.87
CA GLU A 100 5.61 -8.50 2.77
C GLU A 100 6.14 -8.04 1.41
N VAL A 101 6.63 -6.79 1.32
CA VAL A 101 7.29 -6.27 0.11
C VAL A 101 8.57 -7.04 -0.16
N LEU A 102 9.41 -7.25 0.86
CA LEU A 102 10.67 -7.99 0.71
C LEU A 102 10.44 -9.45 0.29
N VAL A 103 9.43 -10.11 0.85
CA VAL A 103 9.04 -11.48 0.47
C VAL A 103 8.56 -11.52 -0.98
N ALA A 104 7.72 -10.57 -1.41
CA ALA A 104 7.24 -10.51 -2.78
C ALA A 104 8.35 -10.18 -3.79
N GLU A 105 9.28 -9.28 -3.43
CA GLU A 105 10.49 -8.98 -4.20
C GLU A 105 11.34 -10.25 -4.38
N ASN A 106 11.68 -10.92 -3.28
CA ASN A 106 12.51 -12.12 -3.27
C ASN A 106 11.88 -13.26 -4.06
N PHE A 107 10.56 -13.42 -3.99
CA PHE A 107 9.85 -14.44 -4.75
C PHE A 107 10.01 -14.25 -6.27
N ASN A 108 9.99 -13.00 -6.75
CA ASN A 108 10.28 -12.74 -8.17
C ASN A 108 11.75 -13.00 -8.51
N ILE A 109 12.69 -12.70 -7.60
CA ILE A 109 14.12 -12.97 -7.78
C ILE A 109 14.38 -14.48 -7.87
N GLU A 110 13.82 -15.27 -6.96
CA GLU A 110 13.92 -16.74 -6.93
C GLU A 110 13.38 -17.34 -8.23
N ARG A 111 12.26 -16.82 -8.76
CA ARG A 111 11.74 -17.25 -10.06
C ARG A 111 12.63 -16.87 -11.25
N PHE A 112 13.41 -15.79 -11.16
CA PHE A 112 14.44 -15.52 -12.17
C PHE A 112 15.60 -16.52 -12.08
N GLU A 113 16.05 -16.84 -10.86
CA GLU A 113 17.08 -17.84 -10.61
C GLU A 113 16.66 -19.21 -11.17
N GLU A 114 15.45 -19.68 -10.86
CA GLU A 114 14.87 -20.92 -11.40
C GLU A 114 14.91 -20.94 -12.93
N ARG A 115 14.39 -19.89 -13.58
CA ARG A 115 14.37 -19.77 -15.04
C ARG A 115 15.76 -19.71 -15.66
N LEU A 116 16.74 -19.10 -14.99
CA LEU A 116 18.12 -19.05 -15.45
C LEU A 116 18.81 -20.41 -15.32
N ASN A 117 18.57 -21.13 -14.22
CA ASN A 117 19.09 -22.48 -14.01
C ASN A 117 18.55 -23.48 -15.05
N ASP A 118 17.30 -23.30 -15.50
CA ASP A 118 16.68 -24.12 -16.54
C ASP A 118 17.22 -23.88 -17.97
N LYS A 119 17.97 -22.80 -18.22
CA LYS A 119 18.45 -22.45 -19.56
C LYS A 119 19.55 -23.33 -20.12
N LYS A 120 20.13 -24.24 -19.32
CA LYS A 120 21.26 -25.10 -19.74
C LYS A 120 22.41 -24.28 -20.35
N LEU A 121 22.85 -23.24 -19.65
CA LEU A 121 23.78 -22.23 -20.18
C LEU A 121 25.08 -22.81 -20.76
N ASP A 122 25.60 -23.93 -20.23
CA ASP A 122 26.78 -24.59 -20.80
C ASP A 122 26.58 -25.23 -22.19
N GLN A 123 25.34 -25.57 -22.53
CA GLN A 123 25.02 -26.06 -23.87
C GLN A 123 24.91 -24.89 -24.86
N LEU A 124 24.50 -23.73 -24.36
CA LEU A 124 24.29 -22.51 -25.15
C LEU A 124 25.57 -21.69 -25.33
N LEU A 125 26.41 -21.58 -24.31
CA LEU A 125 27.63 -20.77 -24.27
C LEU A 125 28.85 -21.68 -24.17
N LYS A 126 29.41 -22.06 -25.32
CA LYS A 126 30.46 -23.10 -25.42
C LYS A 126 31.87 -22.51 -25.36
N ASN A 127 32.04 -21.31 -25.90
CA ASN A 127 33.33 -20.66 -26.03
C ASN A 127 33.46 -19.51 -25.04
N GLU A 128 34.70 -19.19 -24.67
CA GLU A 128 34.97 -17.98 -23.88
C GLU A 128 34.51 -16.73 -24.64
N GLY A 129 33.79 -15.85 -23.96
CA GLY A 129 33.22 -14.64 -24.55
C GLY A 129 31.81 -14.80 -25.13
N ASP A 130 31.33 -16.03 -25.32
CA ASP A 130 29.93 -16.28 -25.68
C ASP A 130 29.00 -15.64 -24.64
N TYR A 131 27.92 -15.01 -25.10
CA TYR A 131 26.96 -14.39 -24.20
C TYR A 131 25.51 -14.61 -24.64
N ILE A 132 24.61 -14.46 -23.68
CA ILE A 132 23.17 -14.39 -23.90
C ILE A 132 22.58 -13.27 -23.05
N ASP A 133 21.65 -12.54 -23.63
CA ASP A 133 20.83 -11.57 -22.92
C ASP A 133 19.59 -12.26 -22.35
N TYR A 134 19.23 -11.88 -21.13
CA TYR A 134 18.09 -12.37 -20.40
C TYR A 134 17.23 -11.20 -19.98
N GLU A 135 16.18 -11.01 -20.76
CA GLU A 135 15.12 -10.05 -20.49
C GLU A 135 13.86 -10.79 -20.08
N ASN A 136 13.27 -10.38 -18.97
CA ASN A 136 12.09 -11.03 -18.43
C ASN A 136 11.35 -10.10 -17.47
N GLU A 137 10.04 -10.28 -17.35
CA GLU A 137 9.21 -9.54 -16.41
C GLU A 137 8.38 -10.53 -15.59
N LEU A 138 8.35 -10.31 -14.29
CA LEU A 138 7.60 -11.10 -13.34
C LEU A 138 6.79 -10.20 -12.42
N GLN A 139 5.54 -10.59 -12.16
CA GLN A 139 4.64 -9.87 -11.27
C GLN A 139 4.24 -10.75 -10.09
N ARG A 140 4.03 -10.09 -8.95
CA ARG A 140 3.51 -10.70 -7.72
C ARG A 140 2.56 -9.74 -7.02
N GLN A 141 1.32 -10.18 -6.82
CA GLN A 141 0.39 -9.54 -5.90
C GLN A 141 0.64 -10.06 -4.48
N PHE A 142 0.48 -9.19 -3.49
CA PHE A 142 0.58 -9.55 -2.07
C PHE A 142 -0.31 -8.65 -1.21
N THR A 143 -0.71 -9.16 -0.05
CA THR A 143 -1.51 -8.43 0.94
C THR A 143 -0.66 -8.18 2.18
N ALA A 144 -0.68 -6.95 2.66
CA ALA A 144 0.00 -6.55 3.88
C ALA A 144 -0.68 -7.15 5.13
N GLY A 145 0.12 -7.44 6.16
CA GLY A 145 -0.42 -7.94 7.43
C GLY A 145 -1.22 -6.88 8.19
N ILE A 146 -2.39 -7.25 8.70
CA ILE A 146 -3.37 -6.37 9.38
C ILE A 146 -2.82 -5.56 10.58
N PHE A 147 -1.66 -5.95 11.11
CA PHE A 147 -0.99 -5.29 12.24
C PHE A 147 0.10 -4.31 11.81
N GLY A 148 0.48 -4.30 10.52
CA GLY A 148 1.52 -3.45 9.98
C GLY A 148 0.97 -2.15 9.40
N GLU A 149 1.80 -1.11 9.37
CA GLU A 149 1.45 0.17 8.77
C GLU A 149 1.07 0.04 7.28
N LEU A 150 1.76 -0.85 6.54
CA LEU A 150 1.50 -1.10 5.12
C LEU A 150 0.04 -1.50 4.84
N TYR A 151 -0.61 -2.22 5.76
CA TYR A 151 -2.02 -2.59 5.62
C TYR A 151 -2.95 -1.39 5.56
N TYR A 152 -2.73 -0.40 6.44
CA TYR A 152 -3.53 0.83 6.47
C TYR A 152 -3.16 1.81 5.35
N MET A 153 -2.03 1.56 4.68
CA MET A 153 -1.57 2.36 3.56
C MET A 153 -2.12 1.85 2.21
N SER A 154 -2.10 0.54 1.99
CA SER A 154 -2.29 -0.01 0.64
C SER A 154 -3.10 -1.31 0.62
N GLY A 155 -3.11 -2.10 1.70
CA GLY A 155 -3.86 -3.34 1.75
C GLY A 155 -3.26 -4.41 0.83
N THR A 156 -3.67 -4.44 -0.44
CA THR A 156 -3.20 -5.43 -1.44
C THR A 156 -2.55 -4.75 -2.63
N SER A 157 -1.24 -4.93 -2.77
CA SER A 157 -0.42 -4.26 -3.77
C SER A 157 0.21 -5.23 -4.76
N VAL A 158 0.82 -4.69 -5.82
CA VAL A 158 1.54 -5.45 -6.82
C VAL A 158 2.99 -4.99 -6.91
N ILE A 159 3.92 -5.94 -6.96
CA ILE A 159 5.31 -5.69 -7.34
C ILE A 159 5.62 -6.37 -8.68
N THR A 160 6.17 -5.58 -9.60
CA THR A 160 6.68 -6.03 -10.89
C THR A 160 8.20 -5.94 -10.87
N SER A 161 8.89 -7.02 -11.22
CA SER A 161 10.34 -7.07 -11.37
C SER A 161 10.65 -7.30 -12.83
N ALA A 162 11.44 -6.41 -13.45
CA ALA A 162 11.90 -6.54 -14.83
C ALA A 162 13.43 -6.73 -14.83
N SER A 163 13.88 -7.88 -15.34
CA SER A 163 15.31 -8.20 -15.45
C SER A 163 15.83 -7.77 -16.82
N ASN A 164 16.99 -7.13 -16.84
CA ASN A 164 17.83 -6.94 -18.01
C ASN A 164 19.24 -7.40 -17.62
N LEU A 165 19.54 -8.67 -17.90
CA LEU A 165 20.77 -9.35 -17.47
C LEU A 165 21.51 -9.87 -18.71
N LYS A 166 22.84 -9.84 -18.66
CA LYS A 166 23.74 -10.43 -19.64
C LYS A 166 24.59 -11.48 -18.96
N ILE A 167 24.55 -12.70 -19.48
CA ILE A 167 25.36 -13.81 -19.01
C ILE A 167 26.45 -14.07 -20.04
N THR A 168 27.71 -14.05 -19.60
CA THR A 168 28.89 -14.26 -20.46
C THR A 168 29.74 -15.42 -19.94
N ARG A 169 30.16 -16.33 -20.82
CA ARG A 169 31.11 -17.40 -20.49
C ARG A 169 32.51 -16.81 -20.29
N ARG A 170 33.15 -17.16 -19.17
CA ARG A 170 34.53 -16.79 -18.82
C ARG A 170 35.29 -18.03 -18.37
N LYS A 171 36.10 -18.62 -19.27
CA LYS A 171 36.82 -19.88 -19.04
C LYS A 171 35.89 -20.98 -18.49
N ASP A 172 36.05 -21.34 -17.22
CA ASP A 172 35.27 -22.38 -16.53
C ASP A 172 34.11 -21.81 -15.68
N SER A 173 33.80 -20.53 -15.87
CA SER A 173 32.78 -19.80 -15.12
C SER A 173 31.85 -19.01 -16.03
N PHE A 174 30.83 -18.43 -15.43
CA PHE A 174 29.92 -17.50 -16.06
C PHE A 174 29.87 -16.22 -15.25
N VAL A 175 29.80 -15.10 -15.95
CA VAL A 175 29.59 -13.78 -15.34
C VAL A 175 28.22 -13.29 -15.76
N LEU A 176 27.36 -13.04 -14.77
CA LEU A 176 26.09 -12.36 -14.95
C LEU A 176 26.23 -10.92 -14.51
N SER A 177 25.92 -10.03 -15.42
CA SER A 177 25.93 -8.59 -15.19
C SER A 177 24.62 -7.99 -15.65
N GLY A 178 24.19 -6.89 -15.04
CA GLY A 178 22.97 -6.19 -15.45
C GLY A 178 22.16 -5.77 -14.26
N THR A 179 20.85 -5.66 -14.46
CA THR A 179 19.98 -4.98 -13.51
C THR A 179 18.62 -5.65 -13.41
N ILE A 180 18.02 -5.60 -12.23
CA ILE A 180 16.59 -5.83 -12.05
C ILE A 180 15.97 -4.53 -11.57
N ILE A 181 14.92 -4.08 -12.26
CA ILE A 181 14.13 -2.91 -11.88
C ILE A 181 12.85 -3.42 -11.25
N HIS A 182 12.59 -3.01 -10.02
CA HIS A 182 11.36 -3.30 -9.30
C HIS A 182 10.46 -2.09 -9.35
N THR A 183 9.19 -2.32 -9.67
CA THR A 183 8.13 -1.32 -9.60
C THR A 183 7.03 -1.85 -8.69
N TRP A 184 6.83 -1.17 -7.57
CA TRP A 184 5.69 -1.38 -6.70
C TRP A 184 4.59 -0.38 -7.06
N TRP A 185 3.35 -0.85 -7.10
CA TRP A 185 2.20 0.02 -7.31
C TRP A 185 0.98 -0.48 -6.54
N ASP A 186 0.15 0.48 -6.17
CA ASP A 186 -1.19 0.27 -5.62
C ASP A 186 -2.05 1.51 -5.88
N ARG A 187 -3.36 1.41 -5.62
CA ARG A 187 -4.29 2.53 -5.67
C ARG A 187 -4.86 2.76 -4.28
N TYR A 188 -4.76 3.99 -3.80
CA TYR A 188 -5.43 4.40 -2.56
C TYR A 188 -6.86 4.79 -2.91
N ASP A 189 -7.81 3.89 -2.72
CA ASP A 189 -9.23 4.10 -2.94
C ASP A 189 -10.10 3.36 -1.92
N TRP A 190 -11.39 3.73 -1.90
CA TRP A 190 -12.38 3.19 -0.98
C TRP A 190 -13.53 2.57 -1.78
N HIS A 191 -13.97 1.39 -1.36
CA HIS A 191 -14.95 0.59 -2.08
C HIS A 191 -16.19 0.32 -1.25
N LYS A 192 -17.38 0.65 -1.77
CA LYS A 192 -18.64 0.40 -1.07
C LYS A 192 -18.77 -1.08 -0.70
N GLY A 193 -18.98 -1.36 0.59
CA GLY A 193 -19.11 -2.71 1.15
C GLY A 193 -17.84 -3.25 1.81
N ALA A 194 -16.70 -2.61 1.59
CA ALA A 194 -15.49 -2.85 2.37
C ALA A 194 -15.51 -2.05 3.68
N HIS A 195 -14.70 -2.52 4.62
CA HIS A 195 -14.48 -1.87 5.91
C HIS A 195 -13.10 -2.23 6.43
N ALA A 196 -12.51 -1.30 7.19
CA ALA A 196 -11.28 -1.55 7.91
C ALA A 196 -11.51 -1.33 9.41
N TYR A 197 -10.94 -2.21 10.22
CA TYR A 197 -10.84 -1.94 11.65
C TYR A 197 -9.63 -1.03 11.87
N ILE A 198 -9.88 0.19 12.36
CA ILE A 198 -8.84 1.17 12.68
C ILE A 198 -8.67 1.23 14.19
N PHE A 199 -7.48 0.91 14.66
CA PHE A 199 -7.15 0.98 16.09
C PHE A 199 -7.31 2.41 16.61
N GLY A 200 -8.12 2.65 17.65
CA GLY A 200 -8.51 4.01 18.04
C GLY A 200 -9.86 4.49 17.55
N PHE A 201 -10.41 3.86 16.51
CA PHE A 201 -11.56 4.37 15.77
C PHE A 201 -12.58 3.29 15.37
N GLY A 202 -12.33 2.02 15.72
CA GLY A 202 -13.25 0.92 15.44
C GLY A 202 -13.41 0.63 13.94
N TYR A 203 -14.55 0.05 13.58
CA TYR A 203 -14.87 -0.28 12.20
C TYR A 203 -15.25 0.98 11.43
N VAL A 204 -14.45 1.31 10.42
CA VAL A 204 -14.72 2.38 9.46
C VAL A 204 -15.15 1.74 8.16
N GLY A 205 -16.36 2.05 7.73
CA GLY A 205 -16.88 1.59 6.45
C GLY A 205 -16.40 2.50 5.34
N ASP A 206 -16.01 1.93 4.21
CA ASP A 206 -15.58 2.68 3.03
C ASP A 206 -16.69 3.61 2.50
N SER A 207 -17.96 3.31 2.79
CA SER A 207 -19.09 4.20 2.48
C SER A 207 -18.97 5.57 3.15
N ASP A 208 -18.36 5.64 4.33
CA ASP A 208 -18.12 6.90 5.02
C ASP A 208 -17.03 7.70 4.29
N ALA A 209 -15.96 7.04 3.83
CA ALA A 209 -14.92 7.66 3.02
C ALA A 209 -15.51 8.21 1.71
N LEU A 210 -16.38 7.44 1.04
CA LEU A 210 -17.05 7.86 -0.19
C LEU A 210 -17.96 9.10 0.00
N LEU A 211 -18.53 9.31 1.18
CA LEU A 211 -19.24 10.56 1.50
C LEU A 211 -18.27 11.74 1.56
N VAL A 212 -17.09 11.56 2.14
CA VAL A 212 -16.04 12.60 2.21
C VAL A 212 -15.50 12.92 0.81
N GLU A 213 -15.33 11.92 -0.07
CA GLU A 213 -14.97 12.19 -1.46
C GLU A 213 -16.05 13.02 -2.17
N LYS A 214 -17.32 12.62 -2.02
CA LYS A 214 -18.44 13.27 -2.69
C LYS A 214 -18.66 14.73 -2.25
N TYR A 215 -18.53 15.03 -0.95
CA TYR A 215 -18.94 16.32 -0.40
C TYR A 215 -17.80 17.18 0.15
N CYS A 216 -16.62 16.61 0.40
CA CYS A 216 -15.50 17.32 1.03
C CYS A 216 -14.24 17.40 0.17
N GLY A 217 -14.29 16.89 -1.07
CA GLY A 217 -13.24 17.04 -2.07
C GLY A 217 -12.06 16.08 -1.93
N ALA A 218 -12.13 15.10 -1.03
CA ALA A 218 -11.15 14.02 -0.97
C ALA A 218 -11.14 13.23 -2.28
N LYS A 219 -9.99 12.66 -2.66
CA LYS A 219 -9.86 11.94 -3.93
C LYS A 219 -8.96 10.72 -3.82
N PRO A 220 -9.31 9.61 -4.49
CA PRO A 220 -8.41 8.48 -4.63
C PRO A 220 -7.19 8.87 -5.47
N PHE A 221 -6.10 8.14 -5.30
CA PHE A 221 -4.85 8.41 -6.02
C PHE A 221 -4.01 7.14 -6.20
N ASP A 222 -3.15 7.14 -7.20
CA ASP A 222 -2.19 6.05 -7.42
C ASP A 222 -0.99 6.22 -6.50
N MET A 223 -0.47 5.12 -5.98
CA MET A 223 0.79 5.05 -5.24
C MET A 223 1.81 4.25 -6.06
N ARG A 224 3.04 4.77 -6.18
CA ARG A 224 4.10 4.10 -6.96
C ARG A 224 5.45 4.21 -6.29
N SER A 225 6.30 3.24 -6.53
CA SER A 225 7.72 3.30 -6.18
C SER A 225 8.55 2.45 -7.13
N THR A 226 9.76 2.88 -7.42
CA THR A 226 10.68 2.16 -8.30
C THR A 226 12.07 2.14 -7.70
N TRP A 227 12.72 0.97 -7.71
CA TRP A 227 14.11 0.81 -7.30
C TRP A 227 14.83 -0.19 -8.19
N LYS A 228 16.17 -0.09 -8.16
CA LYS A 228 17.05 -0.86 -9.03
C LYS A 228 18.03 -1.67 -8.20
N GLN A 229 18.18 -2.94 -8.56
CA GLN A 229 19.26 -3.80 -8.11
C GLN A 229 20.25 -3.98 -9.26
N ASN A 230 21.55 -3.82 -8.98
CA ASN A 230 22.60 -4.06 -9.96
C ASN A 230 23.30 -5.37 -9.62
N PHE A 231 23.61 -6.15 -10.65
CA PHE A 231 24.26 -7.45 -10.52
C PHE A 231 25.57 -7.45 -11.28
N ASN A 232 26.58 -8.04 -10.65
CA ASN A 232 27.83 -8.44 -11.26
C ASN A 232 28.33 -9.65 -10.46
N VAL A 233 27.85 -10.83 -10.82
CA VAL A 233 28.03 -12.07 -10.06
C VAL A 233 28.72 -13.09 -10.96
N THR A 234 29.73 -13.74 -10.42
CA THR A 234 30.40 -14.88 -11.07
C THR A 234 29.89 -16.16 -10.45
N PHE A 235 29.51 -17.13 -11.28
CA PHE A 235 29.12 -18.46 -10.84
C PHE A 235 29.82 -19.55 -11.64
N GLN A 236 29.94 -20.71 -11.01
CA GLN A 236 30.54 -21.92 -11.57
C GLN A 236 29.53 -23.04 -11.46
N LYS A 237 29.76 -24.10 -12.24
CA LYS A 237 29.03 -25.34 -12.05
C LYS A 237 29.41 -25.99 -10.73
N GLU A 238 28.42 -26.53 -10.06
CA GLU A 238 28.64 -27.46 -8.97
C GLU A 238 29.19 -28.79 -9.51
N SER A 239 29.78 -29.61 -8.62
CA SER A 239 30.24 -30.97 -8.95
C SER A 239 29.13 -31.88 -9.47
N SER A 240 27.87 -31.56 -9.18
CA SER A 240 26.66 -32.21 -9.71
C SER A 240 26.37 -31.87 -11.18
N GLY A 241 27.07 -30.90 -11.76
CA GLY A 241 26.85 -30.40 -13.12
C GLY A 241 25.75 -29.34 -13.25
N ASN A 242 25.10 -28.97 -12.14
CA ASN A 242 24.10 -27.90 -12.13
C ASN A 242 24.74 -26.52 -11.95
N LEU A 243 24.11 -25.50 -12.54
CA LEU A 243 24.37 -24.11 -12.20
C LEU A 243 23.47 -23.75 -11.02
N ASN A 244 24.05 -23.19 -9.96
CA ASN A 244 23.31 -22.70 -8.79
C ASN A 244 23.39 -21.18 -8.79
N ILE A 245 22.65 -20.56 -9.70
CA ILE A 245 22.62 -19.10 -9.79
C ILE A 245 21.83 -18.57 -8.60
N LYS A 246 22.51 -17.77 -7.77
CA LYS A 246 21.92 -16.99 -6.69
C LYS A 246 22.20 -15.52 -6.93
N LEU A 247 21.12 -14.76 -7.05
CA LEU A 247 21.10 -13.31 -7.14
C LEU A 247 20.92 -12.67 -5.75
N ARG A 248 20.70 -13.50 -4.72
CA ARG A 248 20.64 -13.09 -3.32
C ARG A 248 21.98 -13.26 -2.58
#